data_AF-A0A1L7JNQ4-F1
#
_entry.id   AF-A0A1L7JNQ4-F1
#
_cell.length_a   1.000
_cell.length_b   1.000
_cell.length_c   1.000
_cell.angle_alpha   90.00
_cell.angle_beta   90.00
_cell.angle_gamma   90.00
#
_symmetry.space_group_name_H-M   'P 1'
#
loop_
_entity.id
_entity.type
_entity.pdbx_description
1 polymer ?
#
loop_
_entity_poly.entity_id
_entity_poly.type
_entity_poly.pdbx_seq_one_letter_code
_entity_poly.pdbx_strand_id
1 'polypeptide(L)' 'MINLLANTDIPSEGNIIVNDKNIADTKFSKHQKVMYKRSTGVIYQDYKLINDMTVYENVALALRVQRYPLHKIHKKL' A
#
# COMPACT_ATOMS: atom_id res chain seq x y z
N MET A 1 -14.11 6.74 -2.44
CA MET A 1 -13.05 7.73 -2.78
C MET A 1 -11.65 7.25 -2.38
N ILE A 2 -11.39 6.86 -1.13
CA ILE A 2 -10.04 6.44 -0.69
C ILE A 2 -9.49 5.24 -1.47
N ASN A 3 -10.35 4.30 -1.89
CA ASN A 3 -9.96 3.14 -2.69
C ASN A 3 -9.39 3.51 -4.07
N LEU A 4 -9.83 4.63 -4.66
CA LEU A 4 -9.30 5.15 -5.93
C LEU A 4 -7.86 5.62 -5.74
N LEU A 5 -7.60 6.39 -4.68
CA LEU A 5 -6.25 6.83 -4.30
C LEU A 5 -5.36 5.66 -3.90
N ALA A 6 -5.92 4.63 -3.26
CA ALA A 6 -5.20 3.39 -2.92
C ALA A 6 -4.88 2.51 -4.14
N ASN A 7 -5.35 2.87 -5.35
CA ASN A 7 -5.27 2.05 -6.56
C ASN A 7 -5.84 0.63 -6.34
N THR A 8 -6.91 0.55 -5.54
CA THR A 8 -7.66 -0.68 -5.30
C THR A 8 -8.86 -0.73 -6.23
N ASP A 9 -9.50 0.42 -6.44
CA ASP A 9 -10.52 0.63 -7.45
C ASP A 9 -9.96 1.50 -8.59
N ILE A 10 -10.44 1.30 -9.81
CA ILE A 10 -10.07 2.08 -10.99
C ILE A 10 -11.26 2.98 -11.34
N PRO A 11 -11.05 4.29 -11.55
CA PRO A 11 -12.15 5.17 -11.95
C PRO A 11 -12.65 4.77 -13.34
N SER A 12 -13.96 4.88 -13.58
CA SER A 12 -14.52 4.65 -14.91
C SER A 12 -14.00 5.68 -15.93
N GLU A 13 -13.82 6.92 -15.49
CA GLU A 13 -13.32 8.03 -16.30
C GLU A 13 -12.48 8.98 -15.44
N GLY A 14 -11.61 9.77 -16.08
CA GLY A 14 -10.76 10.76 -15.43
C GLY A 14 -9.36 10.26 -15.06
N ASN A 15 -8.58 11.16 -14.45
CA ASN A 15 -7.17 10.93 -14.12
C ASN A 15 -6.95 11.02 -12.60
N ILE A 16 -6.03 10.22 -12.08
CA ILE A 16 -5.59 10.30 -10.68
C ILE A 16 -4.09 10.53 -10.69
N ILE A 17 -3.66 11.74 -10.34
CA ILE A 17 -2.26 12.14 -10.38
C ILE A 17 -1.69 12.12 -8.96
N VAL A 18 -0.65 11.33 -8.75
CA VAL A 18 0.11 11.26 -7.48
C VAL A 18 1.60 11.31 -7.79
N ASN A 19 2.33 12.25 -7.19
CA ASN A 19 3.76 12.47 -7.48
C ASN A 19 4.05 12.55 -8.99
N ASP A 20 3.29 13.40 -9.69
CA ASP A 20 3.37 13.61 -11.15
C ASP A 20 3.14 12.37 -12.03
N LYS A 21 2.57 11.30 -11.46
CA LYS A 21 2.23 10.07 -12.19
C LYS A 21 0.73 9.85 -12.19
N ASN A 22 0.18 9.60 -13.37
CA ASN A 22 -1.20 9.15 -13.51
C ASN A 22 -1.31 7.66 -13.16
N ILE A 23 -1.88 7.35 -11.99
CA ILE A 23 -2.02 5.97 -11.52
C ILE A 23 -3.26 5.26 -12.07
N ALA A 24 -4.17 6.02 -12.70
CA ALA A 24 -5.39 5.49 -13.34
C ALA A 24 -5.16 5.10 -14.82
N ASP A 25 -3.99 5.39 -15.38
CA ASP A 25 -3.66 5.09 -16.77
C ASP A 25 -3.60 3.57 -17.02
N THR A 26 -4.20 3.13 -18.13
CA THR A 26 -4.10 1.74 -18.65
C THR A 26 -2.66 1.26 -18.86
N LYS A 27 -1.72 2.17 -19.16
CA LYS A 27 -0.28 1.89 -19.30
C LYS A 27 0.42 1.69 -17.96
N PHE A 28 -0.24 2.00 -16.85
CA PHE A 28 0.29 1.81 -15.51
C PHE A 28 0.35 0.32 -15.19
N SER A 29 1.52 -0.27 -15.42
CA SER A 29 1.76 -1.71 -15.35
C SER A 29 1.50 -2.28 -13.96
N LYS A 30 1.26 -3.60 -13.88
CA LYS A 30 1.11 -4.32 -12.60
C LYS A 30 2.31 -4.10 -11.67
N HIS A 31 3.53 -4.04 -12.20
CA HIS A 31 4.73 -3.76 -11.41
C HIS A 31 4.71 -2.34 -10.83
N GLN A 32 4.34 -1.33 -11.62
CA GLN A 32 4.21 0.05 -11.14
C GLN A 32 3.12 0.18 -10.08
N LYS A 33 1.99 -0.54 -10.21
CA LYS A 33 0.95 -0.63 -9.17
C LYS A 33 1.48 -1.18 -7.86
N VAL A 34 2.28 -2.25 -7.91
CA VAL A 34 2.90 -2.81 -6.69
C VAL A 34 3.88 -1.83 -6.06
N MET A 35 4.72 -1.15 -6.86
CA MET A 35 5.65 -0.16 -6.35
C MET A 35 4.92 1.05 -5.73
N TYR A 36 3.85 1.51 -6.37
CA TYR A 36 2.99 2.56 -5.84
C TYR A 36 2.42 2.18 -4.48
N LYS A 37 1.81 0.99 -4.35
CA LYS A 37 1.25 0.47 -3.10
C LYS A 37 2.30 0.27 -1.99
N ARG A 38 3.58 0.08 -2.34
CA ARG A 38 4.69 0.04 -1.37
C ARG A 38 5.13 1.42 -0.91
N SER A 39 4.92 2.45 -1.73
CA SER A 39 5.27 3.83 -1.42
C SER A 39 4.17 4.61 -0.70
N THR A 40 2.94 4.08 -0.66
CA THR A 40 1.77 4.73 -0.04
C THR A 40 1.23 3.88 1.11
N GLY A 41 0.86 4.53 2.20
CA GLY A 41 0.15 3.91 3.33
C GLY A 41 -1.32 4.34 3.33
N VAL A 42 -2.22 3.41 3.62
CA VAL A 42 -3.66 3.68 3.72
C VAL A 42 -4.17 3.11 5.03
N ILE A 43 -4.91 3.94 5.79
CA ILE A 43 -5.61 3.54 7.01
C ILE A 43 -7.09 3.48 6.69
N TYR A 44 -7.72 2.33 6.92
CA TYR A 44 -9.15 2.12 6.70
C TYR A 44 -9.93 2.30 8.01
N GLN A 45 -11.19 2.72 7.90
CA GLN A 45 -12.07 2.94 9.06
C GLN A 45 -12.38 1.65 9.81
N ASP A 46 -12.40 0.51 9.12
CA ASP A 46 -12.58 -0.83 9.69
C ASP A 46 -11.24 -1.49 10.07
N TYR A 47 -10.16 -0.71 10.12
CA TYR A 47 -8.79 -1.05 10.52
C TYR A 47 -8.04 -2.07 9.66
N LYS A 48 -8.74 -3.00 8.99
CA LYS A 48 -8.17 -4.07 8.15
C LYS A 48 -6.99 -4.81 8.80
N LEU A 49 -7.10 -5.07 10.12
CA LEU A 49 -6.14 -5.89 10.84
C LEU A 49 -6.34 -7.38 10.52
N ILE A 50 -5.24 -8.15 10.56
CA ILE A 50 -5.29 -9.60 10.45
C ILE A 50 -5.48 -10.14 11.87
N ASN A 51 -6.62 -10.80 12.10
CA ASN A 51 -7.06 -11.24 13.44
C ASN A 51 -6.14 -12.29 14.07
N ASP A 52 -5.52 -13.14 13.25
CA ASP A 52 -4.62 -14.20 13.71
C ASP A 52 -3.18 -13.70 13.94
N MET A 53 -2.97 -12.37 13.95
CA MET A 53 -1.67 -11.72 14.14
C MET A 53 -1.72 -10.77 15.32
N THR A 54 -0.64 -10.73 16.09
CA THR A 54 -0.44 -9.73 17.14
C THR A 54 -0.32 -8.32 16.56
N VAL A 55 -0.43 -7.30 17.42
CA VAL A 55 -0.21 -5.89 17.02
C VAL A 55 1.18 -5.72 16.39
N TYR A 56 2.21 -6.30 17.01
CA TYR A 56 3.57 -6.27 16.49
C TYR A 56 3.65 -6.85 15.08
N GLU A 57 3.04 -8.02 14.87
CA GLU A 57 3.09 -8.71 13.57
C GLU A 57 2.34 -7.94 12.48
N ASN A 58 1.17 -7.37 12.79
CA ASN A 58 0.41 -6.54 11.86
C ASN A 58 1.23 -5.34 11.36
N VAL A 59 1.94 -4.66 12.27
CA VAL A 59 2.80 -3.51 11.94
C VAL A 59 4.07 -3.96 11.20
N ALA A 60 4.72 -5.03 11.67
CA ALA A 60 5.93 -5.59 11.07
C ALA A 60 5.70 -6.13 9.65
N LEU A 61 4.48 -6.57 9.33
CA LEU A 61 4.11 -7.10 8.02
C LEU A 61 4.43 -6.11 6.89
N ALA A 62 4.13 -4.82 7.08
CA ALA A 62 4.42 -3.79 6.09
C ALA A 62 5.92 -3.70 5.76
N LEU A 63 6.78 -3.81 6.79
CA LEU A 63 8.24 -3.80 6.63
C LEU A 63 8.75 -5.10 5.97
N ARG A 64 8.17 -6.26 6.31
CA ARG A 64 8.50 -7.55 5.69
C ARG A 64 8.18 -7.57 4.19
N VAL A 65 7.04 -7.01 3.78
CA VAL A 65 6.66 -6.89 2.36
C VAL A 65 7.63 -6.01 1.57
N GLN A 66 8.22 -5.02 2.24
CA GLN A 66 9.30 -4.19 1.69
C GLN A 66 10.70 -4.84 1.76
N ARG A 67 10.78 -6.11 2.19
CA ARG A 67 12.02 -6.88 2.35
C ARG A 67 13.02 -6.26 3.34
N TYR A 68 12.55 -5.57 4.37
CA TYR A 68 13.43 -5.15 5.46
C TYR A 68 14.01 -6.39 6.20
N PRO A 69 15.31 -6.39 6.54
CA PRO A 69 15.89 -7.48 7.33
C PRO A 69 15.22 -7.63 8.69
N LEU A 70 14.92 -8.85 9.10
CA LEU A 70 14.20 -9.14 10.36
C LEU A 70 14.86 -8.50 11.59
N HIS A 71 16.19 -8.58 11.70
CA HIS A 71 16.95 -7.96 12.78
C HIS A 71 16.81 -6.42 12.84
N LYS A 72 16.53 -5.77 11.71
CA LYS A 72 16.30 -4.31 11.65
C LYS A 72 14.87 -3.93 11.98
N ILE A 73 13.90 -4.83 11.78
CA ILE A 73 12.49 -4.57 12.07
C ILE A 73 12.29 -4.44 13.58
N HIS A 74 12.85 -5.36 14.38
CA HIS A 74 12.81 -5.29 15.83
C HIS A 74 13.44 -4.01 16.42
N LYS A 75 14.40 -3.39 15.73
CA LYS A 75 15.03 -2.15 16.20
C LYS A 75 14.22 -0.90 15.82
N LYS A 76 13.29 -1.03 14.87
CA LYS A 76 12.56 0.10 14.27
C LYS A 76 11.15 0.27 14.82
N LEU A 77 10.59 -0.77 15.43
CA LEU A 77 9.30 -0.80 16.12
C LEU A 77 9.54 -0.86 17.63
#